data_AF-A0A4P8RF23-F1
#
_entry.id   AF-A0A4P8RF23-F1
#
_cell.length_a   1.000
_cell.length_b   1.000
_cell.length_c   1.000
_cell.angle_alpha   90.00
_cell.angle_beta   90.00
_cell.angle_gamma   90.00
#
_symmetry.space_group_name_H-M   'P 1'
#
loop_
_entity.id
_entity.type
_entity.pdbx_description
1 polymer ?
#
loop_
_entity_poly.entity_id
_entity_poly.type
_entity_poly.pdbx_seq_one_letter_code
_entity_poly.pdbx_strand_id
1 'polypeptide(L)'
;MAKQINKEVLNVILWIVQVLLTCIFTWAGVMKLLQPDELPWLWVKEDPGLVTVSGIADLIAGIGLTVPSLLRIKPQLTIYAAYGTIALMISASVFHMMRGEGNQIGFNMFMLVAAIFIIWGRRRKARIGPK
;
A
#
# COMPACT_ATOMS: atom_id res chain seq x y z
N MET A 1 -9.71 25.66 17.23
CA MET A 1 -8.97 24.54 17.84
C MET A 1 -9.46 23.23 17.23
N ALA A 2 -8.60 22.48 16.55
CA ALA A 2 -9.00 21.17 16.01
C ALA A 2 -9.23 20.19 17.16
N LYS A 3 -10.42 19.58 17.23
CA LYS A 3 -10.75 18.55 18.22
C LYS A 3 -9.83 17.35 18.00
N GLN A 4 -8.99 17.03 18.98
CA GLN A 4 -8.08 15.90 18.88
C GLN A 4 -8.89 14.60 18.80
N ILE A 5 -8.68 13.81 17.73
CA ILE A 5 -9.35 12.52 17.55
C ILE A 5 -8.94 11.59 18.71
N ASN A 6 -9.91 10.90 19.32
CA ASN A 6 -9.69 9.90 20.36
C ASN A 6 -8.74 8.80 19.83
N LYS A 7 -7.75 8.40 20.64
CA LYS A 7 -6.78 7.35 20.32
C LYS A 7 -7.44 6.03 19.92
N GLU A 8 -8.53 5.62 20.56
CA GLU A 8 -9.25 4.39 20.23
C GLU A 8 -9.90 4.48 18.84
N VAL A 9 -10.57 5.60 18.56
CA VAL A 9 -11.17 5.86 17.24
C VAL A 9 -10.10 5.90 16.15
N LEU A 10 -8.97 6.58 16.41
CA LEU A 10 -7.84 6.61 15.47
C LEU A 10 -7.25 5.22 15.23
N ASN A 11 -7.17 4.38 16.27
CA ASN A 11 -6.70 3.00 16.13
C ASN A 11 -7.62 2.18 15.22
N VAL A 12 -8.94 2.32 15.37
CA VAL A 12 -9.92 1.67 14.48
C VAL A 12 -9.77 2.16 13.04
N ILE A 13 -9.66 3.47 12.82
CA ILE A 13 -9.47 4.04 11.48
C ILE A 13 -8.19 3.49 10.84
N LEU A 14 -7.07 3.42 11.57
CA LEU A 14 -5.82 2.86 11.05
C LEU A 14 -5.97 1.39 10.64
N TRP A 15 -6.70 0.59 11.41
CA TRP A 15 -6.99 -0.79 11.03
C TRP A 15 -7.82 -0.90 9.76
N ILE A 16 -8.87 -0.07 9.62
CA ILE A 16 -9.69 -0.03 8.42
C ILE A 16 -8.83 0.31 7.20
N VAL A 17 -8.00 1.36 7.29
CA VAL A 17 -7.11 1.77 6.19
C VAL A 17 -6.10 0.67 5.86
N GLN A 18 -5.48 0.04 6.86
CA GLN A 18 -4.53 -1.06 6.64
C GLN A 18 -5.19 -2.27 5.96
N VAL A 19 -6.37 -2.69 6.41
CA VAL A 19 -7.10 -3.81 5.82
C VAL A 19 -7.52 -3.48 4.39
N LEU A 20 -8.01 -2.25 4.14
CA LEU A 20 -8.36 -1.80 2.80
C LEU A 20 -7.16 -1.88 1.86
N LEU A 21 -6.02 -1.30 2.24
CA LEU A 21 -4.79 -1.37 1.43
C LEU A 21 -4.32 -2.82 1.27
N THR A 22 -4.43 -3.64 2.31
CA THR A 22 -4.06 -5.06 2.27
C THR A 22 -4.86 -5.80 1.21
N CYS A 23 -6.19 -5.63 1.17
CA CYS A 23 -7.04 -6.25 0.17
C CYS A 23 -6.66 -5.79 -1.24
N ILE A 24 -6.47 -4.49 -1.43
CA ILE A 24 -6.18 -3.93 -2.75
C ILE A 24 -4.82 -4.38 -3.27
N PHE A 25 -3.77 -4.28 -2.46
CA PHE A 25 -2.42 -4.71 -2.86
C PHE A 25 -2.31 -6.23 -3.03
N THR A 26 -2.98 -7.01 -2.18
CA THR A 26 -3.01 -8.46 -2.35
C THR A 26 -3.71 -8.84 -3.65
N TRP A 27 -4.86 -8.24 -3.93
CA TRP A 27 -5.58 -8.45 -5.19
C TRP A 27 -4.74 -8.03 -6.40
N ALA A 28 -4.15 -6.83 -6.38
CA ALA A 28 -3.30 -6.34 -7.46
C ALA A 28 -2.10 -7.27 -7.73
N GLY A 29 -1.42 -7.71 -6.65
CA GLY A 29 -0.30 -8.65 -6.76
C GLY A 29 -0.72 -10.01 -7.31
N VAL A 30 -1.85 -10.55 -6.85
CA VAL A 30 -2.41 -11.81 -7.37
C VAL A 30 -2.74 -11.69 -8.86
N MET A 31 -3.46 -10.63 -9.27
CA MET A 31 -3.83 -10.43 -10.67
C MET A 31 -2.60 -10.31 -11.56
N LYS A 32 -1.61 -9.52 -11.16
CA LYS A 32 -0.37 -9.32 -11.93
C LYS A 32 0.45 -10.61 -12.08
N LEU A 33 0.48 -11.46 -11.07
CA LEU A 33 1.32 -12.66 -11.07
C LEU A 33 0.63 -13.90 -11.65
N LEU A 34 -0.68 -14.03 -11.48
CA LEU A 34 -1.41 -15.23 -11.86
C LEU A 34 -2.34 -15.03 -13.06
N GLN A 35 -2.83 -13.81 -13.28
CA GLN A 35 -3.81 -13.49 -14.32
C GLN A 35 -3.47 -12.18 -15.06
N PRO A 36 -2.21 -11.96 -15.51
CA PRO A 36 -1.82 -10.69 -16.12
C PRO A 36 -2.59 -10.38 -17.41
N ASP A 37 -3.00 -11.40 -18.16
CA ASP A 37 -3.75 -11.24 -19.42
C ASP A 37 -5.18 -10.72 -19.22
N GLU A 38 -5.73 -10.85 -18.00
CA GLU A 38 -7.06 -10.32 -17.64
C GLU A 38 -7.01 -8.81 -17.32
N LEU A 39 -5.81 -8.23 -17.17
CA LEU A 39 -5.65 -6.81 -16.88
C LEU A 39 -5.75 -5.98 -18.17
N PRO A 40 -6.59 -4.91 -18.19
CA PRO A 40 -6.86 -4.15 -19.41
C PRO A 40 -5.76 -3.14 -19.78
N TRP A 41 -4.76 -2.95 -18.91
CA TRP A 41 -3.78 -1.88 -19.07
C TRP A 41 -2.67 -2.27 -20.05
N LEU A 42 -2.43 -1.44 -21.05
CA LEU A 42 -1.49 -1.72 -22.14
C LEU A 42 -0.07 -2.05 -21.64
N TRP A 43 0.42 -1.31 -20.62
CA TRP A 43 1.75 -1.51 -20.05
C TRP A 43 1.98 -2.93 -19.52
N VAL A 44 0.91 -3.63 -19.11
CA VAL A 44 1.01 -5.01 -18.61
C VAL A 44 1.48 -5.97 -19.70
N LYS A 45 1.06 -5.73 -20.94
CA LYS A 45 1.47 -6.55 -22.10
C LYS A 45 2.83 -6.13 -22.64
N GLU A 46 3.16 -4.85 -22.51
CA GLU A 46 4.41 -4.28 -23.02
C GLU A 46 5.63 -4.66 -22.16
N ASP A 47 5.47 -4.82 -20.85
CA ASP A 47 6.57 -5.11 -19.93
C ASP A 47 6.23 -6.20 -18.89
N PRO A 48 6.28 -7.49 -19.28
CA PRO A 48 6.01 -8.61 -18.36
C PRO A 48 6.97 -8.68 -17.17
N GLY A 49 8.20 -8.17 -17.33
CA GLY A 49 9.20 -8.11 -16.26
C GLY A 49 8.75 -7.14 -15.16
N LEU A 50 8.34 -5.93 -15.56
CA LEU A 50 7.81 -4.94 -14.64
C LEU A 50 6.50 -5.37 -13.98
N VAL A 51 5.63 -6.10 -14.70
CA VAL A 51 4.41 -6.70 -14.13
C VAL A 51 4.78 -7.65 -12.99
N THR A 52 5.75 -8.54 -13.22
CA THR A 52 6.20 -9.50 -12.21
C THR A 52 6.80 -8.80 -10.99
N VAL A 53 7.73 -7.86 -11.22
CA VAL A 53 8.38 -7.12 -10.13
C VAL A 53 7.37 -6.31 -9.31
N SER A 54 6.47 -5.59 -9.98
CA SER A 54 5.44 -4.80 -9.30
C SER A 54 4.40 -5.67 -8.61
N GLY A 55 4.05 -6.84 -9.16
CA GLY A 55 3.15 -7.80 -8.53
C GLY A 55 3.72 -8.40 -7.25
N ILE A 56 5.02 -8.74 -7.23
CA ILE A 56 5.71 -9.17 -6.00
C ILE A 56 5.72 -8.03 -4.97
N ALA A 57 6.04 -6.80 -5.41
CA ALA A 57 6.04 -5.63 -4.53
C ALA A 57 4.65 -5.36 -3.93
N ASP A 58 3.58 -5.50 -4.71
CA ASP A 58 2.21 -5.39 -4.27
C ASP A 58 1.88 -6.46 -3.21
N LEU A 59 2.25 -7.73 -3.41
CA LEU A 59 2.03 -8.77 -2.39
C LEU A 59 2.79 -8.50 -1.09
N ILE A 60 4.04 -8.03 -1.18
CA ILE A 60 4.84 -7.64 0.00
C ILE A 60 4.15 -6.49 0.73
N ALA A 61 3.64 -5.49 0.02
CA ALA A 61 2.87 -4.40 0.61
C ALA A 61 1.59 -4.92 1.28
N GLY A 62 0.80 -5.73 0.57
CA GLY A 62 -0.46 -6.28 1.07
C GLY A 62 -0.26 -7.04 2.39
N ILE A 63 0.66 -7.99 2.42
CA ILE A 63 0.97 -8.78 3.62
C ILE A 63 1.58 -7.89 4.71
N GLY A 64 2.60 -7.09 4.34
CA GLY A 64 3.39 -6.30 5.28
C GLY A 64 2.60 -5.21 5.99
N LEU A 65 1.59 -4.63 5.35
CA LEU A 65 0.78 -3.55 5.92
C LEU A 65 -0.10 -3.99 7.08
N THR A 66 -0.43 -5.28 7.22
CA THR A 66 -1.36 -5.74 8.27
C THR A 66 -0.78 -6.88 9.13
N VAL A 67 -0.20 -7.91 8.51
CA VAL A 67 0.14 -9.17 9.20
C VAL A 67 1.12 -8.99 10.37
N PRO A 68 2.22 -8.23 10.27
CA PRO A 68 3.16 -8.06 11.39
C PRO A 68 2.52 -7.41 12.62
N SER A 69 1.69 -6.38 12.40
CA SER A 69 0.96 -5.69 13.47
C SER A 69 -0.16 -6.56 14.05
N LEU A 70 -0.85 -7.35 13.22
CA LEU A 70 -1.95 -8.23 13.64
C LEU A 70 -1.44 -9.36 14.52
N LEU A 71 -0.37 -10.03 14.09
CA LEU A 71 0.26 -11.11 14.85
C LEU A 71 1.10 -10.60 16.02
N ARG A 72 1.40 -9.29 16.04
CA ARG A 72 2.34 -8.64 16.97
C ARG A 72 3.76 -9.23 16.91
N ILE A 73 4.17 -9.68 15.72
CA ILE A 73 5.52 -10.17 15.43
C ILE A 73 6.24 -9.07 14.64
N LYS A 74 7.25 -8.45 15.26
CA LYS A 74 7.98 -7.29 14.70
C LYS A 74 7.03 -6.24 14.05
N PRO A 75 6.09 -5.61 14.79
CA PRO A 75 5.12 -4.66 14.24
C PRO A 75 5.73 -3.48 13.45
N GLN A 76 7.02 -3.18 13.67
CA GLN A 76 7.76 -2.19 12.89
C GLN A 76 7.80 -2.52 11.39
N LEU A 77 7.67 -3.80 11.01
CA LEU A 77 7.57 -4.22 9.60
C LEU A 77 6.36 -3.60 8.90
N THR A 78 5.26 -3.31 9.60
CA THR A 78 4.14 -2.55 9.03
C THR A 78 4.54 -1.15 8.60
N ILE A 79 5.40 -0.49 9.37
CA ILE A 79 5.89 0.85 9.03
C ILE A 79 6.83 0.78 7.82
N TYR A 80 7.71 -0.23 7.76
CA TYR A 80 8.59 -0.43 6.61
C TYR A 80 7.82 -0.80 5.34
N ALA A 81 6.78 -1.64 5.43
CA ALA A 81 5.89 -1.94 4.32
C ALA A 81 5.18 -0.68 3.80
N ALA A 82 4.75 0.22 4.69
CA ALA A 82 4.17 1.50 4.29
C ALA A 82 5.20 2.42 3.60
N TYR A 83 6.46 2.44 4.04
CA TYR A 83 7.52 3.16 3.30
C TYR A 83 7.76 2.55 1.90
N GLY A 84 7.79 1.22 1.78
CA GLY A 84 7.89 0.54 0.50
C GLY A 84 6.69 0.84 -0.42
N THR A 85 5.49 0.91 0.16
CA THR A 85 4.26 1.32 -0.55
C THR A 85 4.39 2.74 -1.10
N ILE A 86 4.92 3.69 -0.32
CA ILE A 86 5.15 5.06 -0.80
C ILE A 86 6.14 5.07 -1.97
N ALA A 87 7.27 4.36 -1.84
CA ALA A 87 8.24 4.26 -2.92
C ALA A 87 7.62 3.68 -4.20
N LEU A 88 6.85 2.60 -4.07
CA LEU A 88 6.13 1.97 -5.18
C LEU A 88 5.13 2.91 -5.86
N MET A 89 4.33 3.65 -5.09
CA MET A 89 3.34 4.58 -5.63
C MET A 89 3.98 5.80 -6.30
N ILE A 90 5.13 6.29 -5.79
CA ILE A 90 5.91 7.34 -6.45
C ILE A 90 6.43 6.82 -7.79
N SER A 91 7.09 5.65 -7.80
CA SER A 91 7.61 5.03 -9.02
C SER A 91 6.52 4.79 -10.06
N ALA A 92 5.37 4.25 -9.65
CA ALA A 92 4.22 4.04 -10.53
C ALA A 92 3.66 5.36 -11.08
N SER A 93 3.59 6.41 -10.26
CA SER A 93 3.12 7.72 -10.71
C SER A 93 4.05 8.32 -11.76
N VAL A 94 5.37 8.27 -11.52
CA VAL A 94 6.37 8.73 -12.49
C VAL A 94 6.28 7.92 -13.79
N PHE A 95 6.15 6.60 -13.69
CA PHE A 95 5.99 5.72 -14.84
C PHE A 95 4.78 6.12 -15.71
N HIS A 96 3.59 6.26 -15.13
CA HIS A 96 2.40 6.65 -15.89
C HIS A 96 2.49 8.08 -16.44
N MET A 97 3.09 9.02 -15.71
CA MET A 97 3.31 10.38 -16.23
C MET A 97 4.24 10.39 -17.45
N MET A 98 5.33 9.61 -17.44
CA MET A 98 6.26 9.50 -18.57
C MET A 98 5.60 8.90 -19.84
N ARG A 99 4.52 8.13 -19.67
CA ARG A 99 3.75 7.51 -20.75
C ARG A 99 2.58 8.37 -21.23
N GLY A 100 2.42 9.58 -20.70
CA GLY A 100 1.24 10.42 -20.99
C GLY A 100 -0.06 9.91 -20.36
N GLU A 101 0.02 8.93 -19.45
CA GLU A 101 -1.10 8.33 -18.71
C GLU A 101 -1.36 9.06 -17.39
N GLY A 102 -1.05 10.36 -17.32
CA GLY A 102 -1.12 11.16 -16.09
C GLY A 102 -2.51 11.23 -15.46
N ASN A 103 -3.57 11.02 -16.25
CA ASN A 103 -4.95 10.91 -15.76
C ASN A 103 -5.19 9.67 -14.87
N GLN A 104 -4.31 8.67 -14.89
CA GLN A 104 -4.46 7.43 -14.13
C GLN A 104 -3.78 7.47 -12.74
N ILE A 105 -2.99 8.51 -12.43
CA ILE A 105 -2.20 8.55 -11.18
C ILE A 105 -3.02 8.83 -9.92
N GLY A 106 -4.31 9.18 -10.03
CA GLY A 106 -5.18 9.47 -8.89
C GLY A 106 -5.23 8.30 -7.89
N PHE A 107 -5.25 7.08 -8.40
CA PHE A 107 -5.19 5.87 -7.58
C PHE A 107 -3.88 5.76 -6.79
N ASN A 108 -2.74 6.00 -7.46
CA ASN A 108 -1.42 5.99 -6.81
C ASN A 108 -1.34 7.04 -5.70
N MET A 109 -1.91 8.22 -5.95
CA MET A 109 -1.88 9.29 -4.95
C MET A 109 -2.73 8.98 -3.73
N PHE A 110 -3.91 8.39 -3.92
CA PHE A 110 -4.73 7.92 -2.81
C PHE A 110 -3.98 6.91 -1.92
N MET A 111 -3.36 5.91 -2.54
CA MET A 111 -2.58 4.89 -1.82
C MET A 111 -1.37 5.47 -1.10
N LEU A 112 -0.66 6.40 -1.74
CA LEU A 112 0.48 7.11 -1.16
C LEU A 112 0.07 7.87 0.10
N VAL A 113 -1.02 8.64 0.05
CA VAL A 113 -1.53 9.40 1.20
C VAL A 113 -1.98 8.45 2.32
N ALA A 114 -2.66 7.36 1.97
CA ALA A 114 -3.07 6.35 2.95
C ALA A 114 -1.86 5.68 3.63
N ALA A 115 -0.80 5.37 2.88
CA ALA A 115 0.45 4.82 3.44
C ALA A 115 1.16 5.81 4.37
N ILE A 116 1.23 7.10 4.01
CA ILE A 116 1.74 8.16 4.90
C ILE A 116 0.92 8.22 6.20
N PHE A 117 -0.41 8.14 6.09
CA PHE A 117 -1.30 8.13 7.24
C PHE A 117 -1.03 6.93 8.17
N ILE A 118 -0.82 5.74 7.62
CA ILE A 118 -0.44 4.54 8.39
C ILE A 118 0.88 4.77 9.14
N ILE A 119 1.91 5.30 8.49
CA ILE A 119 3.22 5.59 9.12
C ILE A 119 3.04 6.54 10.30
N TRP A 120 2.37 7.66 10.07
CA TRP A 120 2.12 8.66 11.11
C TRP A 120 1.36 8.06 12.30
N GLY A 121 0.27 7.34 12.01
CA GLY A 121 -0.58 6.71 13.01
C GLY A 121 0.15 5.67 13.84
N ARG A 122 0.79 4.68 13.20
CA ARG A 122 1.47 3.56 13.88
C ARG A 122 2.79 3.95 14.53
N ARG A 123 3.46 5.00 14.06
CA ARG A 123 4.72 5.46 14.67
C ARG A 123 4.50 6.35 15.89
N ARG A 124 3.50 7.25 15.86
CA ARG A 124 3.38 8.34 16.86
C ARG A 124 2.11 8.30 17.70
N LYS A 125 0.96 7.87 17.15
CA LYS A 125 -0.35 8.09 17.79
C LYS A 125 -1.00 6.81 18.33
N ALA A 126 -0.83 5.68 17.66
CA ALA A 126 -1.42 4.38 18.01
C ALA A 126 -0.42 3.24 17.74
N ARG A 127 0.71 3.27 18.46
CA ARG A 127 1.79 2.28 18.36
C ARG A 127 1.34 0.91 18.88
N ILE A 128 1.72 -0.14 18.15
CA ILE A 128 1.57 -1.54 18.56
C ILE A 128 2.95 -2.06 18.99
N GLY A 129 3.05 -2.59 20.21
CA GLY A 129 4.25 -3.27 20.71
C GLY A 129 4.26 -4.76 20.34
N PRO A 130 5.44 -5.40 20.33
CA PRO A 130 5.49 -6.86 20.26
C PRO A 130 4.79 -7.49 21.47
N LYS A 131 4.35 -8.75 21.31
CA LYS A 131 3.90 -9.57 22.45
C LYS A 131 5.04 -9.87 23.40
#